data_AF-A0A3P8F767-F1
#
_entry.id   AF-A0A3P8F767-F1
#
_cell.length_a   1.000
_cell.length_b   1.000
_cell.length_c   1.000
_cell.angle_alpha   90.00
_cell.angle_beta   90.00
_cell.angle_gamma   90.00
#
_symmetry.space_group_name_H-M   'P 1'
#
loop_
_entity.id
_entity.type
_entity.pdbx_description
1 polymer ?
#
loop_
_entity_poly.entity_id
_entity_poly.type
_entity_poly.pdbx_seq_one_letter_code
_entity_poly.pdbx_strand_id
1 'polypeptide(L)'
;MLKEIEHAEELISRAAAVKRNSYVDFPDEKSIAESLSRIENMLRSPRPTLDYVETVDQRLQRLEDKISKIEELLQSLGKAQEEKAEILLNAQINAMVQITKAVQEKQEQKTEDGVTIPTYDDDESSKPIQADPPEIIEARRRLKELEFIKDRTYGRSRTLLTKAVEQKVVCGFCRLKDDHEPDRCYKFVRTSDRLQIVRDAALCEKCLRICKQPCTKSTKCIYCGRTNHHKALCMVPEEKRKLTEKIRQWTLTREAPVC
;
A
#
# COMPACT_ATOMS: atom_id res chain seq x y z
N MET A 1 39.53 16.71 -77.44
CA MET A 1 38.56 15.63 -77.77
C MET A 1 38.47 14.55 -76.70
N LEU A 2 39.40 13.59 -76.54
CA LEU A 2 39.23 12.49 -75.56
C LEU A 2 39.05 12.97 -74.09
N LYS A 3 39.86 13.93 -73.63
CA LYS A 3 39.75 14.51 -72.28
C LYS A 3 38.44 15.30 -72.04
N GLU A 4 37.86 15.85 -73.10
CA GLU A 4 36.61 16.62 -73.00
C GLU A 4 35.40 15.68 -72.90
N ILE A 5 35.48 14.50 -73.52
CA ILE A 5 34.47 13.45 -73.42
C ILE A 5 34.48 12.87 -72.00
N GLU A 6 35.65 12.53 -71.45
CA GLU A 6 35.75 12.04 -70.06
C GLU A 6 35.20 13.06 -69.04
N HIS A 7 35.52 14.33 -69.22
CA HIS A 7 35.01 15.40 -68.35
C HIS A 7 33.48 15.55 -68.47
N ALA A 8 32.91 15.38 -69.66
CA ALA A 8 31.46 15.41 -69.86
C ALA A 8 30.78 14.20 -69.17
N GLU A 9 31.36 13.01 -69.25
CA GLU A 9 30.85 11.80 -68.59
C GLU A 9 30.90 11.90 -67.06
N GLU A 10 31.95 12.51 -66.50
CA GLU A 10 32.05 12.77 -65.07
C GLU A 10 30.95 13.75 -64.60
N LEU A 11 30.72 14.83 -65.36
CA LEU A 11 29.68 15.81 -65.05
C LEU A 11 28.28 15.20 -65.12
N ILE A 12 28.01 14.35 -66.12
CA ILE A 12 26.73 13.61 -66.24
C ILE A 12 26.54 12.69 -65.05
N SER A 13 27.60 11.98 -64.63
CA SER A 13 27.56 11.09 -63.46
C SER A 13 27.30 11.85 -62.16
N ARG A 14 27.94 13.01 -61.97
CA ARG A 14 27.71 13.89 -60.80
C ARG A 14 26.31 14.48 -60.81
N ALA A 15 25.80 14.91 -61.96
CA ALA A 15 24.43 15.41 -62.08
C ALA A 15 23.39 14.32 -61.77
N ALA A 16 23.62 13.08 -62.22
CA ALA A 16 22.77 11.94 -61.91
C ALA A 16 22.80 11.54 -60.43
N ALA A 17 23.95 11.72 -59.76
CA ALA A 17 24.09 11.50 -58.32
C ALA A 17 23.35 12.56 -57.50
N VAL A 18 23.46 13.85 -57.89
CA VAL A 18 22.70 14.93 -57.25
C VAL A 18 21.20 14.70 -57.41
N LYS A 19 20.73 14.34 -58.61
CA LYS A 19 19.31 14.06 -58.87
C LYS A 19 18.75 12.91 -58.02
N ARG A 20 19.56 11.88 -57.74
CA ARG A 20 19.18 10.78 -56.83
C ARG A 20 19.17 11.21 -55.36
N ASN A 21 20.14 12.01 -54.93
CA ASN A 21 20.29 12.42 -53.53
C ASN A 21 19.40 13.61 -53.15
N SER A 22 18.88 14.37 -54.11
CA SER A 22 17.99 15.51 -53.89
C SER A 22 16.50 15.17 -54.08
N TYR A 23 16.16 13.89 -54.27
CA TYR A 23 14.77 13.45 -54.32
C TYR A 23 14.20 13.50 -52.89
N VAL A 24 13.70 14.67 -52.51
CA VAL A 24 12.86 14.82 -51.33
C VAL A 24 11.50 14.28 -51.76
N ASP A 25 11.10 13.12 -51.22
CA ASP A 25 9.74 12.63 -51.38
C ASP A 25 8.79 13.72 -50.93
N PHE A 26 8.09 14.34 -51.87
CA PHE A 26 6.98 15.22 -51.53
C PHE A 26 5.95 14.33 -50.85
N PRO A 27 5.59 14.60 -49.58
CA PRO A 27 4.62 13.78 -48.88
C PRO A 27 3.34 13.75 -49.70
N ASP A 28 2.78 12.56 -49.87
CA ASP A 28 1.56 12.40 -50.65
C ASP A 28 0.43 13.28 -50.07
N GLU A 29 -0.52 13.67 -50.91
CA GLU A 29 -1.62 14.56 -50.49
C GLU A 29 -2.40 13.99 -49.29
N LYS A 30 -2.38 12.66 -49.11
CA LYS A 30 -3.01 11.98 -47.98
C LYS A 30 -2.24 12.23 -46.67
N SER A 31 -0.92 12.17 -46.69
CA SER A 31 -0.03 12.43 -45.56
C SER A 31 -0.13 13.89 -45.11
N ILE A 32 -0.25 14.82 -46.06
CA ILE A 32 -0.49 16.23 -45.77
C ILE A 32 -1.89 16.40 -45.15
N ALA A 33 -2.93 15.77 -45.70
CA ALA A 33 -4.29 15.85 -45.17
C ALA A 33 -4.41 15.25 -43.76
N GLU A 34 -3.74 14.13 -43.49
CA GLU A 34 -3.68 13.53 -42.15
C GLU A 34 -2.96 14.43 -41.15
N SER A 35 -1.85 15.05 -41.56
CA SER A 35 -1.11 16.00 -40.74
C SER A 35 -1.93 17.24 -40.40
N LEU A 36 -2.65 17.79 -41.38
CA LEU A 36 -3.56 18.92 -41.18
C LEU A 36 -4.74 18.56 -40.29
N SER A 37 -5.35 17.39 -40.49
CA SER A 37 -6.43 16.90 -39.63
C SER A 37 -5.96 16.70 -38.18
N ARG A 38 -4.73 16.21 -37.98
CA ARG A 38 -4.13 16.07 -36.65
C ARG A 38 -3.93 17.43 -35.98
N ILE A 39 -3.43 18.43 -36.70
CA ILE A 39 -3.26 19.80 -36.20
C ILE A 39 -4.63 20.43 -35.89
N GLU A 40 -5.61 20.26 -36.76
CA GLU A 40 -6.97 20.78 -36.55
C GLU A 40 -7.62 20.16 -35.30
N ASN A 41 -7.44 18.86 -35.07
CA ASN A 41 -7.91 18.18 -33.86
C ASN A 41 -7.21 18.68 -32.59
N MET A 42 -5.92 19.02 -32.65
CA MET A 42 -5.20 19.63 -31.53
C MET A 42 -5.71 21.05 -31.22
N LEU A 43 -6.04 21.83 -32.25
CA LEU A 43 -6.57 23.20 -32.09
C LEU A 43 -8.06 23.23 -31.69
N ARG A 44 -8.81 22.17 -32.01
CA ARG A 44 -10.19 21.94 -31.53
C ARG A 44 -10.25 21.42 -30.10
N SER A 45 -9.12 21.03 -29.49
CA SER A 45 -9.08 20.73 -28.06
C SER A 45 -9.58 21.97 -27.29
N PRO A 46 -10.53 21.83 -26.34
CA PRO A 46 -11.06 22.98 -25.63
C PRO A 46 -9.92 23.72 -24.96
N ARG A 47 -9.64 24.96 -25.38
CA ARG A 47 -8.81 25.85 -24.57
C ARG A 47 -9.50 25.95 -23.20
N PRO A 48 -8.77 25.77 -22.08
CA PRO A 48 -9.39 25.95 -20.77
C PRO A 48 -10.01 27.34 -20.75
N THR A 49 -11.32 27.38 -20.59
CA THR A 49 -12.06 28.63 -20.49
C THR A 49 -11.57 29.37 -19.24
N LEU A 50 -11.63 30.70 -19.24
CA LEU A 50 -11.23 31.52 -18.07
C LEU A 50 -11.90 31.01 -16.77
N ASP A 51 -13.15 30.58 -16.90
CA ASP A 51 -13.98 29.97 -15.85
C ASP A 51 -13.41 28.64 -15.31
N TYR A 52 -12.73 27.85 -16.15
CA TYR A 52 -12.03 26.64 -15.73
C TYR A 52 -10.77 26.96 -14.92
N VAL A 53 -10.04 28.01 -15.28
CA VAL A 53 -8.85 28.44 -14.53
C VAL A 53 -9.25 28.97 -13.15
N GLU A 54 -10.29 29.80 -13.09
CA GLU A 54 -10.81 30.37 -11.85
C GLU A 54 -11.35 29.28 -10.89
N THR A 55 -12.00 28.24 -11.42
CA THR A 55 -12.44 27.10 -10.61
C THR A 55 -11.29 26.23 -10.12
N VAL A 56 -10.18 26.15 -10.84
CA VAL A 56 -8.97 25.45 -10.39
C VAL A 56 -8.27 26.23 -9.28
N ASP A 57 -8.14 27.55 -9.39
CA ASP A 57 -7.55 28.41 -8.34
C ASP A 57 -8.35 28.35 -7.04
N GLN A 58 -9.69 28.42 -7.12
CA GLN A 58 -10.53 28.23 -5.93
C GLN A 58 -10.39 26.84 -5.30
N ARG A 59 -10.04 25.81 -6.09
CA ARG A 59 -9.77 24.47 -5.55
C ARG A 59 -8.38 24.40 -4.91
N LEU A 60 -7.39 25.08 -5.46
CA LEU A 60 -6.05 25.20 -4.89
C LEU A 60 -6.11 25.90 -3.53
N GLN A 61 -6.79 27.05 -3.44
CA GLN A 61 -6.93 27.78 -2.18
C GLN A 61 -7.57 26.91 -1.08
N ARG A 62 -8.63 26.17 -1.42
CA ARG A 62 -9.30 25.24 -0.50
C ARG A 62 -8.43 24.06 -0.08
N LEU A 63 -7.44 23.67 -0.88
CA LEU A 63 -6.47 22.65 -0.52
C LEU A 63 -5.41 23.21 0.41
N GLU A 64 -4.93 24.43 0.16
CA GLU A 64 -4.00 25.14 1.05
C GLU A 64 -4.60 25.31 2.46
N ASP A 65 -5.85 25.78 2.57
CA ASP A 65 -6.53 25.92 3.87
C ASP A 65 -6.62 24.58 4.63
N LYS A 66 -6.84 23.49 3.89
CA LYS A 66 -6.89 22.14 4.47
C LYS A 66 -5.52 21.65 4.91
N ILE A 67 -4.46 21.98 4.17
CA ILE A 67 -3.08 21.65 4.53
C ILE A 67 -2.73 22.37 5.83
N SER A 68 -2.98 23.67 5.94
CA SER A 68 -2.75 24.43 7.18
C SER A 68 -3.50 23.82 8.37
N LYS A 69 -4.75 23.40 8.17
CA LYS A 69 -5.52 22.75 9.24
C LYS A 69 -4.98 21.38 9.64
N ILE A 70 -4.41 20.63 8.70
CA ILE A 70 -3.73 19.35 9.00
C ILE A 70 -2.45 19.61 9.79
N GLU A 71 -1.69 20.65 9.46
CA GLU A 71 -0.47 21.03 10.18
C GLU A 71 -0.76 21.37 11.65
N GLU A 72 -1.83 22.14 11.93
CA GLU A 72 -2.28 22.42 13.30
C GLU A 72 -2.67 21.15 14.07
N LEU A 73 -3.36 20.22 13.41
CA LEU A 73 -3.72 18.94 14.02
C LEU A 73 -2.50 18.06 14.31
N LEU A 74 -1.49 18.08 13.45
CA LEU A 74 -0.25 17.35 13.67
C LEU A 74 0.54 17.92 14.84
N GLN A 75 0.60 19.25 14.97
CA GLN A 75 1.25 19.89 16.12
C GLN A 75 0.54 19.57 17.44
N SER A 76 -0.80 19.67 17.47
CA SER A 76 -1.55 19.33 18.69
C SER A 76 -1.43 17.85 19.06
N LEU A 77 -1.42 16.95 18.08
CA LEU A 77 -1.20 15.53 18.30
C LEU A 77 0.21 15.23 18.83
N GLY A 78 1.24 15.91 18.32
CA GLY A 78 2.61 15.79 18.81
C GLY A 78 2.72 16.13 20.29
N LYS A 79 2.17 17.29 20.70
CA LYS A 79 2.13 17.70 22.11
C LYS A 79 1.41 16.68 23.00
N ALA A 80 0.25 16.19 22.57
CA ALA A 80 -0.50 15.18 23.32
C ALA A 80 0.25 13.84 23.45
N GLN A 81 1.06 13.47 22.45
CA GLN A 81 1.92 12.29 22.54
C GLN A 81 3.09 12.49 23.50
N GLU A 82 3.71 13.67 23.50
CA GLU A 82 4.79 14.01 24.45
C GLU A 82 4.29 13.98 25.89
N GLU A 83 3.15 14.63 26.18
CA GLU A 83 2.52 14.60 27.52
C GLU A 83 2.21 13.16 27.96
N LYS A 84 1.67 12.33 27.06
CA LYS A 84 1.38 10.93 27.36
C LYS A 84 2.65 10.11 27.61
N ALA A 85 3.72 10.38 26.86
CA ALA A 85 5.01 9.72 27.04
C ALA A 85 5.62 10.08 28.41
N GLU A 86 5.54 11.35 28.81
CA GLU A 86 6.01 11.82 30.11
C GLU A 86 5.26 11.14 31.28
N ILE A 87 3.93 11.05 31.19
CA ILE A 87 3.11 10.36 32.19
C ILE A 87 3.51 8.88 32.32
N LEU A 88 3.70 8.18 31.20
CA LEU A 88 4.11 6.78 31.20
C LEU A 88 5.51 6.59 31.79
N LEU A 89 6.45 7.48 31.45
CA LEU A 89 7.81 7.43 31.96
C LEU A 89 7.84 7.62 33.48
N ASN A 90 7.09 8.61 33.99
CA ASN A 90 6.96 8.86 35.42
C ASN A 90 6.32 7.67 36.16
N ALA A 91 5.30 7.04 35.58
CA ALA A 91 4.70 5.83 36.14
C ALA A 91 5.69 4.66 36.20
N GLN A 92 6.50 4.47 35.15
CA GLN A 92 7.51 3.40 35.10
C GLN A 92 8.64 3.64 36.13
N ILE A 93 9.10 4.88 36.28
CA ILE A 93 10.09 5.25 37.30
C ILE A 93 9.56 4.91 38.70
N ASN A 94 8.31 5.32 38.99
CA ASN A 94 7.69 5.03 40.29
C ASN A 94 7.59 3.52 40.56
N ALA A 95 7.22 2.72 39.55
CA ALA A 95 7.17 1.26 39.68
C ALA A 95 8.56 0.66 39.96
N MET A 96 9.60 1.12 39.26
CA MET A 96 10.97 0.67 39.50
C MET A 96 11.45 1.01 40.90
N VAL A 97 11.18 2.22 41.40
CA VAL A 97 11.54 2.61 42.76
C VAL A 97 10.89 1.69 43.81
N GLN A 98 9.62 1.33 43.63
CA GLN A 98 8.94 0.39 44.53
C GLN A 98 9.56 -1.01 44.49
N ILE A 99 9.94 -1.49 43.30
CA ILE A 99 10.64 -2.78 43.15
C ILE A 99 12.00 -2.74 43.84
N THR A 100 12.79 -1.67 43.65
CA THR A 100 14.11 -1.54 44.27
C THR A 100 14.02 -1.51 45.80
N LYS A 101 13.04 -0.79 46.36
CA LYS A 101 12.78 -0.78 47.81
C LYS A 101 12.45 -2.18 48.33
N ALA A 102 11.52 -2.88 47.68
CA ALA A 102 11.13 -4.24 48.06
C ALA A 102 12.28 -5.26 47.94
N VAL A 103 13.24 -5.05 47.02
CA VAL A 103 14.43 -5.89 46.89
C VAL A 103 15.45 -5.61 48.00
N GLN A 104 15.66 -4.34 48.37
CA GLN A 104 16.53 -3.96 49.49
C GLN A 104 16.01 -4.51 50.83
N GLU A 105 14.71 -4.38 51.09
CA GLU A 105 14.07 -4.92 52.30
C GLU A 105 14.21 -6.45 52.42
N LYS A 106 14.23 -7.17 51.28
CA LYS A 106 14.46 -8.62 51.24
C LYS A 106 15.92 -9.04 51.41
N GLN A 107 16.88 -8.16 51.12
CA GLN A 107 18.31 -8.44 51.33
C GLN A 107 18.72 -8.24 52.80
N GLU A 108 18.04 -7.36 53.54
CA GLU A 108 18.30 -7.11 54.96
C GLU A 108 17.75 -8.22 55.90
N GLN A 109 16.86 -9.10 55.41
CA GLN A 109 16.30 -10.23 56.19
C GLN A 109 17.03 -11.56 56.02
N LYS A 110 18.18 -11.60 55.33
CA LYS A 110 18.89 -12.84 54.96
C LYS A 110 20.25 -13.02 55.63
N THR A 111 20.39 -12.56 56.87
CA THR A 111 21.51 -12.90 57.77
C THR A 111 20.96 -13.44 59.08
N GLU A 112 20.48 -14.68 59.10
CA GLU A 112 20.55 -15.58 60.26
C GLU A 112 20.04 -16.97 59.84
N ASP A 113 20.77 -17.97 60.35
CA ASP A 113 20.56 -19.41 60.30
C ASP A 113 20.88 -20.20 59.02
N GLY A 114 21.98 -20.96 59.13
CA GLY A 114 22.31 -22.09 58.28
C GLY A 114 21.70 -23.40 58.77
N VAL A 115 21.81 -24.45 57.94
CA VAL A 115 22.11 -25.87 58.25
C VAL A 115 21.89 -26.72 56.98
N THR A 116 22.60 -27.84 56.95
CA THR A 116 23.14 -28.64 55.85
C THR A 116 22.17 -29.56 55.07
N ILE A 117 22.55 -29.72 53.79
CA ILE A 117 22.23 -30.65 52.68
C ILE A 117 21.84 -32.10 53.04
N PRO A 118 21.04 -32.79 52.19
CA PRO A 118 21.54 -34.02 51.55
C PRO A 118 21.31 -34.11 50.03
N THR A 119 22.32 -34.64 49.36
CA THR A 119 22.47 -34.96 47.93
C THR A 119 21.63 -36.15 47.50
N TYR A 120 21.07 -36.10 46.28
CA TYR A 120 20.79 -37.28 45.43
C TYR A 120 20.99 -36.90 43.95
N ASP A 121 21.56 -37.86 43.23
CA ASP A 121 22.15 -37.77 41.91
C ASP A 121 21.14 -37.69 40.74
N ASP A 122 21.58 -36.95 39.73
CA ASP A 122 21.41 -37.06 38.27
C ASP A 122 20.18 -37.69 37.59
N ASP A 123 19.81 -36.97 36.52
CA ASP A 123 19.25 -37.40 35.24
C ASP A 123 17.72 -37.35 35.04
N GLU A 124 17.21 -36.20 34.54
CA GLU A 124 16.67 -36.15 33.18
C GLU A 124 16.35 -34.70 32.74
N SER A 125 16.98 -34.33 31.62
CA SER A 125 16.84 -33.11 30.82
C SER A 125 15.48 -32.39 30.83
N SER A 126 15.24 -31.54 31.84
CA SER A 126 14.20 -30.51 31.74
C SER A 126 14.81 -29.24 31.18
N LYS A 127 14.89 -29.15 29.84
CA LYS A 127 15.16 -27.88 29.16
C LYS A 127 14.24 -26.81 29.76
N PRO A 128 14.74 -25.65 30.22
CA PRO A 128 13.88 -24.60 30.72
C PRO A 128 12.88 -24.24 29.63
N ILE A 129 11.58 -24.38 29.92
CA ILE A 129 10.51 -23.90 29.04
C ILE A 129 10.68 -22.39 28.98
N GLN A 130 11.43 -21.90 28.00
CA GLN A 130 11.58 -20.46 27.79
C GLN A 130 10.18 -19.90 27.53
N ALA A 131 9.76 -18.98 28.39
CA ALA A 131 8.49 -18.29 28.26
C ALA A 131 8.42 -17.59 26.90
N ASP A 132 7.23 -17.55 26.29
CA ASP A 132 7.03 -16.85 25.02
C ASP A 132 7.41 -15.36 25.19
N PRO A 133 8.14 -14.75 24.24
CA PRO A 133 8.44 -13.32 24.27
C PRO A 133 7.17 -12.47 24.33
N PRO A 134 7.23 -11.26 24.94
CA PRO A 134 6.07 -10.37 25.05
C PRO A 134 5.35 -10.13 23.72
N GLU A 135 6.09 -10.06 22.61
CA GLU A 135 5.53 -9.81 21.29
C GLU A 135 4.75 -10.99 20.71
N ILE A 136 5.02 -12.21 21.19
CA ILE A 136 4.28 -13.43 20.83
C ILE A 136 3.05 -13.58 21.72
N ILE A 137 3.18 -13.29 23.02
CA ILE A 137 2.03 -13.24 23.95
C ILE A 137 0.98 -12.25 23.42
N GLU A 138 1.42 -11.04 23.06
CA GLU A 138 0.55 -10.02 22.50
C GLU A 138 -0.04 -10.44 21.15
N ALA A 139 0.74 -11.07 20.28
CA ALA A 139 0.24 -11.58 19.01
C ALA A 139 -0.85 -12.66 19.21
N ARG A 140 -0.69 -13.56 20.19
CA ARG A 140 -1.70 -14.57 20.55
C ARG A 140 -2.97 -13.92 21.09
N ARG A 141 -2.84 -12.95 21.99
CA ARG A 141 -3.97 -12.18 22.54
C ARG A 141 -4.75 -11.50 21.42
N ARG A 142 -4.05 -10.79 20.55
CA ARG A 142 -4.66 -10.09 19.41
C ARG A 142 -5.29 -11.05 18.40
N LEU A 143 -4.67 -12.20 18.13
CA LEU A 143 -5.23 -13.20 17.23
C LEU A 143 -6.54 -13.78 17.78
N LYS A 144 -6.66 -13.95 19.10
CA LYS A 144 -7.91 -14.38 19.76
C LYS A 144 -9.05 -13.39 19.54
N GLU A 145 -8.77 -12.08 19.58
CA GLU A 145 -9.76 -11.04 19.26
C GLU A 145 -10.23 -11.11 17.78
N LEU A 146 -9.40 -11.65 16.89
CA LEU A 146 -9.66 -11.79 15.46
C LEU A 146 -10.13 -13.19 15.04
N GLU A 147 -10.43 -14.07 16.00
CA GLU A 147 -10.76 -15.48 15.75
C GLU A 147 -11.93 -15.63 14.77
N PHE A 148 -13.01 -14.86 14.98
CA PHE A 148 -14.21 -14.89 14.16
C PHE A 148 -14.10 -14.16 12.81
N ILE A 149 -12.99 -13.46 12.55
CA ILE A 149 -12.78 -12.75 11.29
C ILE A 149 -12.50 -13.76 10.20
N LYS A 150 -13.30 -13.73 9.14
CA LYS A 150 -13.08 -14.59 7.96
C LYS A 150 -11.80 -14.19 7.23
N ASP A 151 -11.08 -15.19 6.73
CA ASP A 151 -9.93 -14.96 5.87
C ASP A 151 -10.36 -14.42 4.51
N ARG A 152 -9.56 -13.48 3.97
CA ARG A 152 -9.77 -12.99 2.61
C ARG A 152 -9.30 -14.05 1.63
N THR A 153 -10.19 -14.48 0.74
CA THR A 153 -9.86 -15.40 -0.36
C THR A 153 -9.42 -14.63 -1.59
N TYR A 154 -8.49 -15.20 -2.36
CA TYR A 154 -7.99 -14.64 -3.60
C TYR A 154 -8.18 -15.64 -4.72
N GLY A 155 -8.57 -15.18 -5.91
CA GLY A 155 -8.68 -16.04 -7.08
C GLY A 155 -9.82 -15.66 -8.01
N ARG A 156 -9.91 -16.38 -9.14
CA ARG A 156 -10.98 -16.23 -10.12
C ARG A 156 -12.27 -16.82 -9.57
N SER A 157 -13.40 -16.19 -9.89
CA SER A 157 -14.70 -16.80 -9.69
C SER A 157 -14.90 -17.91 -10.73
N ARG A 158 -15.34 -19.09 -10.29
CA ARG A 158 -15.70 -20.20 -11.21
C ARG A 158 -16.98 -19.93 -12.00
N THR A 159 -17.75 -18.93 -11.57
CA THR A 159 -19.00 -18.49 -12.20
C THR A 159 -18.87 -17.04 -12.66
N LEU A 160 -19.43 -16.73 -13.83
CA LEU A 160 -19.50 -15.36 -14.34
C LEU A 160 -20.25 -14.48 -13.33
N LEU A 161 -19.62 -13.39 -12.90
CA LEU A 161 -20.21 -12.46 -11.94
C LEU A 161 -21.17 -11.49 -12.66
N THR A 162 -22.36 -11.96 -13.03
CA THR A 162 -23.44 -11.08 -13.49
C THR A 162 -24.20 -10.53 -12.28
N LYS A 163 -24.06 -9.23 -11.97
CA LYS A 163 -25.02 -8.57 -11.08
C LYS A 163 -26.36 -8.42 -11.81
N ALA A 164 -27.45 -8.42 -11.04
CA ALA A 164 -28.86 -8.48 -11.45
C ALA A 164 -29.38 -7.46 -12.48
N VAL A 165 -28.51 -6.62 -13.06
CA VAL A 165 -28.81 -5.67 -14.14
C VAL A 165 -27.60 -5.61 -15.07
N GLU A 166 -27.28 -6.69 -15.80
CA GLU A 166 -26.27 -6.82 -16.90
C GLU A 166 -24.92 -6.07 -16.77
N GLN A 167 -24.58 -5.57 -15.59
CA GLN A 167 -23.43 -4.72 -15.36
C GLN A 167 -22.27 -5.61 -15.00
N LYS A 168 -21.44 -5.82 -16.01
CA LYS A 168 -20.16 -6.50 -15.89
C LYS A 168 -19.39 -5.97 -14.67
N VAL A 169 -18.99 -6.87 -13.77
CA VAL A 169 -18.22 -6.50 -12.58
C VAL A 169 -16.78 -6.26 -13.01
N VAL A 170 -16.40 -4.99 -13.09
CA VAL A 170 -15.00 -4.59 -13.32
C VAL A 170 -14.28 -4.49 -11.99
N CYS A 171 -13.16 -5.19 -11.86
CA CYS A 171 -12.30 -5.06 -10.68
C CYS A 171 -11.69 -3.65 -10.63
N GLY A 172 -11.89 -2.93 -9.53
CA GLY A 172 -11.36 -1.57 -9.32
C GLY A 172 -9.82 -1.49 -9.29
N PHE A 173 -9.15 -2.63 -9.06
CA PHE A 173 -7.69 -2.69 -8.93
C PHE A 173 -7.02 -3.11 -10.24
N CYS A 174 -7.34 -4.30 -10.75
CA CYS A 174 -6.67 -4.86 -11.93
C CYS A 174 -7.42 -4.71 -13.25
N ARG A 175 -8.61 -4.08 -13.23
CA ARG A 175 -9.44 -3.76 -14.39
C ARG A 175 -9.94 -4.97 -15.22
N LEU A 176 -9.69 -6.19 -14.77
CA LEU A 176 -10.30 -7.40 -15.35
C LEU A 176 -11.82 -7.35 -15.15
N LYS A 177 -12.57 -7.70 -16.21
CA LYS A 177 -14.04 -7.72 -16.25
C LYS A 177 -14.53 -9.15 -15.97
N ASP A 178 -15.54 -9.29 -15.14
CA ASP A 178 -16.28 -10.53 -14.82
C ASP A 178 -15.45 -11.71 -14.28
N ASP A 179 -14.17 -11.47 -13.95
CA ASP A 179 -13.24 -12.50 -13.49
C ASP A 179 -13.30 -12.71 -11.96
N HIS A 180 -13.44 -11.64 -11.18
CA HIS A 180 -13.50 -11.69 -9.71
C HIS A 180 -14.08 -10.41 -9.10
N GLU A 181 -14.61 -10.51 -7.88
CA GLU A 181 -14.95 -9.33 -7.08
C GLU A 181 -13.69 -8.60 -6.63
N PRO A 182 -13.72 -7.26 -6.45
CA PRO A 182 -12.55 -6.50 -6.00
C PRO A 182 -11.88 -7.06 -4.74
N ASP A 183 -12.66 -7.57 -3.78
CA ASP A 183 -12.13 -8.14 -2.54
C ASP A 183 -11.25 -9.38 -2.79
N ARG A 184 -11.54 -10.16 -3.83
CA ARG A 184 -10.86 -11.40 -4.20
C ARG A 184 -9.74 -11.21 -5.23
N CYS A 185 -9.33 -9.97 -5.48
CA CYS A 185 -8.30 -9.67 -6.48
C CYS A 185 -6.98 -10.36 -6.14
N TYR A 186 -6.57 -11.30 -7.00
CA TYR A 186 -5.33 -12.08 -6.86
C TYR A 186 -4.10 -11.37 -7.43
N LYS A 187 -4.28 -10.36 -8.30
CA LYS A 187 -3.17 -9.53 -8.80
C LYS A 187 -2.65 -8.57 -7.74
N PHE A 188 -3.54 -8.05 -6.89
CA PHE A 188 -3.21 -7.13 -5.81
C PHE A 188 -3.67 -7.74 -4.48
N VAL A 189 -2.80 -8.55 -3.89
CA VAL A 189 -3.09 -9.31 -2.67
C VAL A 189 -2.98 -8.43 -1.43
N ARG A 190 -1.97 -7.55 -1.37
CA ARG A 190 -1.72 -6.70 -0.20
C ARG A 190 -2.69 -5.52 -0.18
N THR A 191 -3.19 -5.20 1.00
CA THR A 191 -4.14 -4.09 1.18
C THR A 191 -3.45 -2.74 0.98
N SER A 192 -2.15 -2.63 1.29
CA SER A 192 -1.33 -1.46 0.99
C SER A 192 -1.36 -1.08 -0.49
N ASP A 193 -1.18 -2.07 -1.38
CA ASP A 193 -1.10 -1.86 -2.82
C ASP A 193 -2.48 -1.44 -3.36
N ARG A 194 -3.55 -2.03 -2.81
CA ARG A 194 -4.93 -1.64 -3.12
C ARG A 194 -5.22 -0.19 -2.72
N LEU A 195 -4.78 0.23 -1.53
CA LEU A 195 -4.91 1.61 -1.05
C LEU A 195 -4.10 2.59 -1.91
N GLN A 196 -2.93 2.18 -2.39
CA GLN A 196 -2.13 2.99 -3.30
C GLN A 196 -2.86 3.20 -4.63
N ILE A 197 -3.39 2.13 -5.24
CA ILE A 197 -4.20 2.23 -6.47
C ILE A 197 -5.41 3.14 -6.29
N VAL A 198 -6.10 3.06 -5.14
CA VAL A 198 -7.26 3.91 -4.85
C VAL A 198 -6.86 5.37 -4.78
N ARG A 199 -5.71 5.70 -4.18
CA ARG A 199 -5.17 7.06 -4.14
C ARG A 199 -4.74 7.54 -5.53
N ASP A 200 -3.90 6.77 -6.23
CA ASP A 200 -3.31 7.14 -7.52
C ASP A 200 -4.38 7.31 -8.61
N ALA A 201 -5.40 6.46 -8.62
CA ALA A 201 -6.50 6.53 -9.58
C ALA A 201 -7.70 7.37 -9.07
N ALA A 202 -7.53 8.11 -7.97
CA ALA A 202 -8.55 8.96 -7.35
C ALA A 202 -9.92 8.26 -7.17
N LEU A 203 -9.90 6.99 -6.79
CA LEU A 203 -11.10 6.19 -6.57
C LEU A 203 -11.67 6.48 -5.18
N CYS A 204 -12.98 6.38 -5.03
CA CYS A 204 -13.61 6.45 -3.72
C CYS A 204 -13.32 5.19 -2.90
N GLU A 205 -12.87 5.35 -1.65
CA GLU A 205 -12.59 4.26 -0.73
C GLU A 205 -13.81 3.39 -0.41
N LYS A 206 -15.03 3.93 -0.52
CA LYS A 206 -16.28 3.20 -0.22
C LYS A 206 -16.80 2.37 -1.41
N CYS A 207 -16.67 2.88 -2.63
CA CYS A 207 -17.26 2.25 -3.82
C CYS A 207 -16.27 1.79 -4.88
N LEU A 208 -14.98 2.10 -4.73
CA LEU A 208 -13.88 1.78 -5.65
C LEU A 208 -14.11 2.29 -7.09
N ARG A 209 -14.86 3.38 -7.22
CA ARG A 209 -15.15 4.09 -8.48
C ARG A 209 -14.97 5.59 -8.27
N ILE A 210 -14.83 6.32 -9.36
CA ILE A 210 -14.96 7.78 -9.35
C ILE A 210 -16.44 8.08 -9.08
N CYS A 211 -16.74 8.82 -8.01
CA CYS A 211 -18.11 9.18 -7.64
C CYS A 211 -18.18 10.57 -7.03
N LYS A 212 -19.40 11.11 -6.91
CA LYS A 212 -19.66 12.35 -6.18
C LYS A 212 -19.30 12.19 -4.70
N GLN A 213 -18.80 13.27 -4.09
CA GLN A 213 -18.49 13.35 -2.67
C GLN A 213 -19.55 14.24 -1.96
N PRO A 214 -20.10 13.82 -0.80
CA PRO A 214 -19.84 12.56 -0.11
C PRO A 214 -20.44 11.35 -0.84
N CYS A 215 -19.72 10.23 -0.84
CA CYS A 215 -20.21 9.00 -1.47
C CYS A 215 -21.46 8.46 -0.75
N THR A 216 -22.55 8.28 -1.49
CA THR A 216 -23.82 7.72 -0.99
C THR A 216 -23.78 6.21 -0.79
N LYS A 217 -22.80 5.51 -1.40
CA LYS A 217 -22.64 4.08 -1.19
C LYS A 217 -22.01 3.83 0.18
N SER A 218 -22.79 3.20 1.03
CA SER A 218 -22.37 2.76 2.36
C SER A 218 -22.74 1.29 2.50
N THR A 219 -21.74 0.43 2.71
CA THR A 219 -21.96 -0.99 2.96
C THR A 219 -21.09 -1.37 4.14
N LYS A 220 -21.66 -2.09 5.12
CA LYS A 220 -20.90 -2.58 6.26
C LYS A 220 -19.81 -3.54 5.78
N CYS A 221 -18.58 -3.30 6.23
CA CYS A 221 -17.46 -4.19 5.98
C CYS A 221 -17.70 -5.51 6.72
N ILE A 222 -17.68 -6.63 6.00
CA ILE A 222 -17.89 -7.97 6.59
C ILE A 222 -16.78 -8.38 7.55
N TYR A 223 -15.60 -7.74 7.45
CA TYR A 223 -14.46 -8.07 8.29
C TYR A 223 -14.51 -7.28 9.61
N CYS A 224 -14.66 -5.95 9.57
CA CYS A 224 -14.56 -5.13 10.77
C CYS A 224 -15.84 -4.37 11.15
N GLY A 225 -16.95 -4.57 10.44
CA GLY A 225 -18.26 -3.94 10.70
C GLY A 225 -18.41 -2.45 10.33
N ARG A 226 -17.32 -1.73 10.09
CA ARG A 226 -17.31 -0.30 9.76
C ARG A 226 -17.87 -0.03 8.35
N THR A 227 -18.36 1.18 8.10
CA THR A 227 -18.99 1.60 6.83
C THR A 227 -18.19 2.64 6.05
N ASN A 228 -17.00 3.01 6.54
CA ASN A 228 -16.18 4.07 5.97
C ASN A 228 -15.29 3.63 4.80
N HIS A 229 -15.18 2.33 4.52
CA HIS A 229 -14.36 1.77 3.44
C HIS A 229 -15.03 0.57 2.79
N HIS A 230 -14.61 0.25 1.58
CA HIS A 230 -14.98 -0.97 0.87
C HIS A 230 -14.27 -2.18 1.50
N LYS A 231 -14.96 -3.33 1.63
CA LYS A 231 -14.41 -4.57 2.24
C LYS A 231 -13.03 -4.99 1.71
N ALA A 232 -12.77 -4.71 0.43
CA ALA A 232 -11.50 -4.98 -0.26
C ALA A 232 -10.30 -4.19 0.27
N LEU A 233 -10.54 -3.09 0.99
CA LEU A 233 -9.54 -2.22 1.60
C LEU A 233 -9.39 -2.46 3.11
N CYS A 234 -10.12 -3.44 3.68
CA CYS A 234 -10.01 -3.72 5.10
C CYS A 234 -8.66 -4.36 5.43
N MET A 235 -7.96 -3.83 6.44
CA MET A 235 -6.67 -4.35 6.90
C MET A 235 -6.79 -5.59 7.79
N VAL A 236 -7.94 -5.78 8.44
CA VAL A 236 -8.12 -6.79 9.51
C VAL A 236 -7.81 -8.23 9.05
N PRO A 237 -8.24 -8.69 7.85
CA PRO A 237 -7.87 -10.04 7.39
C PRO A 237 -6.36 -10.21 7.18
N GLU A 238 -5.67 -9.14 6.75
CA GLU A 238 -4.22 -9.18 6.54
C GLU A 238 -3.46 -9.14 7.87
N GLU A 239 -3.95 -8.36 8.84
CA GLU A 239 -3.45 -8.33 10.23
C GLU A 239 -3.53 -9.74 10.85
N LYS A 240 -4.71 -10.37 10.78
CA LYS A 240 -4.91 -11.75 11.25
C LYS A 240 -3.87 -12.70 10.66
N ARG A 241 -3.70 -12.69 9.33
CA ARG A 241 -2.72 -13.53 8.63
C ARG A 241 -1.28 -13.28 9.11
N LYS A 242 -0.89 -12.01 9.30
CA LYS A 242 0.46 -11.64 9.78
C LYS A 242 0.71 -12.17 11.19
N LEU A 243 -0.28 -12.07 12.07
CA LEU A 243 -0.18 -12.59 13.44
C LEU A 243 -0.07 -14.12 13.45
N THR A 244 -0.89 -14.81 12.66
CA THR A 244 -0.82 -16.26 12.51
C THR A 244 0.56 -16.71 12.03
N GLU A 245 1.09 -16.06 10.99
CA GLU A 245 2.41 -16.38 10.46
C GLU A 245 3.53 -16.09 11.47
N LYS A 246 3.45 -14.97 12.20
CA LYS A 246 4.42 -14.63 13.26
C LYS A 246 4.47 -15.70 14.36
N ILE A 247 3.31 -16.16 14.82
CA ILE A 247 3.22 -17.22 15.84
C ILE A 247 3.76 -18.54 15.28
N ARG A 248 3.41 -18.89 14.03
CA ARG A 248 3.91 -20.10 13.37
C ARG A 248 5.42 -20.11 13.26
N GLN A 249 6.02 -19.01 12.80
CA GLN A 249 7.47 -18.87 12.69
C GLN A 249 8.15 -19.03 14.03
N TRP A 250 7.61 -18.40 15.09
CA TRP A 250 8.11 -18.56 16.45
C TRP A 250 8.08 -20.01 16.93
N THR A 251 6.97 -20.72 16.71
CA THR A 251 6.86 -22.15 17.07
C THR A 251 7.90 -22.99 16.34
N LEU A 252 8.08 -22.78 15.03
CA LEU A 252 9.09 -23.50 14.25
C LEU A 252 10.52 -23.22 14.73
N THR A 253 10.85 -21.98 15.10
CA THR A 253 12.17 -21.64 15.64
C THR A 253 12.43 -22.23 17.03
N ARG A 254 11.39 -22.43 17.84
CA ARG A 254 11.49 -23.10 19.15
C ARG A 254 11.71 -24.61 19.03
N GLU A 255 11.14 -25.23 18.00
CA GLU A 255 11.17 -26.68 17.78
C GLU A 255 12.33 -27.13 16.88
N ALA A 256 13.07 -26.20 16.27
CA ALA A 256 14.24 -26.53 15.47
C ALA A 256 15.32 -27.20 16.35
N PRO A 257 15.77 -28.43 16.03
CA PRO A 257 16.84 -29.07 16.77
C PRO A 257 18.13 -28.27 16.58
N VAL A 258 18.74 -27.86 17.69
CA VAL A 258 20.10 -27.33 17.71
C VAL A 258 21.02 -28.46 17.24
N CYS A 259 21.55 -28.35 16.02
CA CYS A 259 22.56 -29.26 15.49
C CYS A 259 23.93 -28.95 16.09
#